data_AF-A0A8T4LLH7-F1
#
_entry.id   AF-A0A8T4LLH7-F1
#
_cell.length_a   1.000
_cell.length_b   1.000
_cell.length_c   1.000
_cell.angle_alpha   90.00
_cell.angle_beta   90.00
_cell.angle_gamma   90.00
#
_symmetry.space_group_name_H-M   'P 1'
#
loop_
_entity.id
_entity.type
_entity.pdbx_description
1 polymer ?
#
loop_
_entity_poly.entity_id
_entity_poly.type
_entity_poly.pdbx_seq_one_letter_code
_entity_poly.pdbx_strand_id
1 'polypeptide(L)'
;MKTFCLRKTKGKKGFQMDKKQMILAGFAIFTVGLFLLESFSLGFFRTGVNPFQGGGADPGTQVVTTERGIAEFDAVLNYYESYLISNESLTAEKINKIKENNMVLDVTNSQQGYIVEVKNKEDVPNVYTYLKENNVSAKGVANFVLPSNIEVKLADGRVIETSGNEGILIRLDLEPTIQPGSKVKMQMIAQVQGQAITGYAQAGLAPTFISINGTATITELANSNVKATVPWEERDKIDVLKLEKDHGNNSVVYTRRDSIVIMPNLNLDQMKEKKKLTYITFISENSAAINKSFNDKEIIKKDFEGFNVTFPDSILTISTNKPVELPYRSETTYTYKLRINEIENYTLDHNDIELVFDKKHEIGENISISLDAEVVSGAIKNILSIRLTNSS
;
A
#
# COMPACT_ATOMS: atom_id res chain seq x y z
N MET A 1 -64.27 -24.27 -40.48
CA MET A 1 -63.20 -23.31 -40.89
C MET A 1 -62.36 -23.02 -39.65
N LYS A 2 -61.07 -23.39 -39.64
CA LYS A 2 -60.24 -23.38 -38.42
C LYS A 2 -59.77 -21.96 -38.09
N THR A 3 -60.16 -21.48 -36.92
CA THR A 3 -59.73 -20.23 -36.29
C THR A 3 -58.27 -20.36 -35.84
N PHE A 4 -57.37 -19.55 -36.42
CA PHE A 4 -56.00 -19.40 -35.92
C PHE A 4 -55.89 -18.08 -35.13
N CYS A 5 -55.75 -18.22 -33.82
CA CYS A 5 -55.40 -17.13 -32.91
C CYS A 5 -53.87 -16.89 -32.99
N LEU A 6 -53.44 -15.72 -33.46
CA LEU A 6 -52.05 -15.30 -33.37
C LEU A 6 -51.74 -14.77 -31.96
N ARG A 7 -50.86 -15.50 -31.27
CA ARG A 7 -50.21 -15.13 -30.00
C ARG A 7 -49.45 -13.81 -30.16
N LYS A 8 -49.67 -12.86 -29.24
CA LYS A 8 -48.75 -11.74 -28.95
C LYS A 8 -47.45 -12.30 -28.38
N THR A 9 -46.34 -12.07 -29.07
CA THR A 9 -44.98 -12.25 -28.55
C THR A 9 -44.60 -11.05 -27.67
N LYS A 10 -44.03 -11.37 -26.50
CA LYS A 10 -43.43 -10.42 -25.55
C LYS A 10 -42.18 -9.79 -26.17
N GLY A 11 -42.04 -8.47 -26.05
CA GLY A 11 -40.81 -7.73 -26.38
C GLY A 11 -40.50 -6.69 -25.32
N LYS A 12 -39.49 -7.00 -24.48
CA LYS A 12 -38.60 -6.15 -23.65
C LYS A 12 -39.23 -4.97 -22.88
N LYS A 13 -39.44 -5.19 -21.57
CA LYS A 13 -39.54 -4.12 -20.57
C LYS A 13 -38.19 -3.41 -20.47
N GLY A 14 -38.21 -2.08 -20.57
CA GLY A 14 -37.06 -1.23 -20.25
C GLY A 14 -36.61 -1.44 -18.81
N PHE A 15 -35.31 -1.49 -18.61
CA PHE A 15 -34.68 -1.57 -17.30
C PHE A 15 -34.85 -0.20 -16.62
N GLN A 16 -35.92 -0.03 -15.85
CA GLN A 16 -36.02 1.11 -14.94
C GLN A 16 -35.17 0.80 -13.70
N MET A 17 -33.99 1.41 -13.65
CA MET A 17 -33.16 1.41 -12.45
C MET A 17 -33.87 2.21 -11.36
N ASP A 18 -34.04 1.62 -10.18
CA ASP A 18 -34.57 2.29 -9.00
C ASP A 18 -33.64 3.47 -8.60
N LYS A 19 -34.19 4.59 -8.12
CA LYS A 19 -33.43 5.78 -7.72
C LYS A 19 -32.29 5.45 -6.75
N LYS A 20 -32.48 4.44 -5.89
CA LYS A 20 -31.44 3.95 -4.98
C LYS A 20 -30.29 3.24 -5.70
N GLN A 21 -30.58 2.48 -6.76
CA GLN A 21 -29.55 1.83 -7.60
C GLN A 21 -28.82 2.84 -8.48
N MET A 22 -29.49 3.91 -8.92
CA MET A 22 -28.87 5.00 -9.67
C MET A 22 -27.91 5.83 -8.80
N ILE A 23 -28.28 6.05 -7.52
CA ILE A 23 -27.40 6.71 -6.53
C ILE A 23 -26.21 5.81 -6.17
N LEU A 24 -26.42 4.49 -6.01
CA LEU A 24 -25.35 3.54 -5.71
C LEU A 24 -24.37 3.37 -6.89
N ALA A 25 -24.87 3.35 -8.13
CA ALA A 25 -24.04 3.36 -9.33
C ALA A 25 -23.28 4.68 -9.51
N GLY A 26 -23.93 5.81 -9.21
CA GLY A 26 -23.29 7.14 -9.19
C GLY A 26 -22.19 7.23 -8.12
N PHE A 27 -22.41 6.68 -6.92
CA PHE A 27 -21.39 6.61 -5.87
C PHE A 27 -20.25 5.68 -6.28
N ALA A 28 -20.52 4.50 -6.83
CA ALA A 28 -19.47 3.59 -7.29
C ALA A 28 -18.60 4.20 -8.40
N ILE A 29 -19.20 4.93 -9.35
CA ILE A 29 -18.47 5.65 -10.41
C ILE A 29 -17.66 6.82 -9.82
N PHE A 30 -18.22 7.55 -8.85
CA PHE A 30 -17.54 8.65 -8.17
C PHE A 30 -16.38 8.16 -7.30
N THR A 31 -16.53 7.03 -6.60
CA THR A 31 -15.47 6.41 -5.78
C THR A 31 -14.36 5.81 -6.66
N VAL A 32 -14.67 5.20 -7.81
CA VAL A 32 -13.64 4.73 -8.76
C VAL A 32 -12.92 5.92 -9.41
N GLY A 33 -13.63 7.01 -9.73
CA GLY A 33 -13.03 8.25 -10.22
C GLY A 33 -12.12 8.91 -9.18
N LEU A 34 -12.52 8.92 -7.91
CA LEU A 34 -11.71 9.41 -6.79
C LEU A 34 -10.52 8.50 -6.48
N PHE A 35 -10.65 7.18 -6.56
CA PHE A 35 -9.52 6.26 -6.36
C PHE A 35 -8.45 6.41 -7.45
N LEU A 36 -8.86 6.65 -8.70
CA LEU A 36 -7.93 6.96 -9.78
C LEU A 36 -7.26 8.33 -9.52
N LEU A 37 -8.02 9.37 -9.15
CA LEU A 37 -7.49 10.69 -8.76
C LEU A 37 -6.58 10.66 -7.52
N GLU A 38 -6.83 9.80 -6.53
CA GLU A 38 -5.97 9.64 -5.35
C GLU A 38 -4.66 8.93 -5.70
N SER A 39 -4.69 7.96 -6.62
CA SER A 39 -3.48 7.36 -7.22
C SER A 39 -2.61 8.41 -7.92
N PHE A 40 -3.21 9.47 -8.49
CA PHE A 40 -2.49 10.61 -9.07
C PHE A 40 -1.86 11.56 -8.02
N SER A 41 -2.35 11.55 -6.78
CA SER A 41 -1.92 12.53 -5.75
C SER A 41 -0.64 12.12 -5.01
N LEU A 42 -0.36 10.82 -4.91
CA LEU A 42 0.72 10.28 -4.07
C LEU A 42 2.00 9.88 -4.85
N GLY A 43 1.96 9.80 -6.19
CA GLY A 43 3.08 9.26 -6.99
C GLY A 43 3.74 10.19 -8.02
N PHE A 44 3.22 11.39 -8.29
CA PHE A 44 3.70 12.17 -9.44
C PHE A 44 4.68 13.28 -9.08
N PHE A 45 5.89 13.18 -9.65
CA PHE A 45 6.75 14.34 -9.90
C PHE A 45 5.98 15.33 -10.80
N ARG A 46 5.74 16.55 -10.31
CA ARG A 46 5.15 17.63 -11.12
C ARG A 46 6.05 17.91 -12.33
N THR A 47 5.56 17.61 -13.54
CA THR A 47 6.19 18.01 -14.80
C THR A 47 5.24 18.92 -15.57
N GLY A 48 5.80 19.92 -16.27
CA GLY A 48 5.09 21.11 -16.73
C GLY A 48 3.96 20.87 -17.74
N VAL A 49 3.02 21.83 -17.78
CA VAL A 49 1.98 21.93 -18.82
C VAL A 49 2.65 22.29 -20.13
N ASN A 50 2.67 21.37 -21.10
CA ASN A 50 3.19 21.65 -22.43
C ASN A 50 2.05 21.54 -23.46
N PRO A 51 1.44 22.66 -23.91
CA PRO A 51 0.59 22.63 -25.09
C PRO A 51 1.48 22.37 -26.31
N PHE A 52 1.15 21.37 -27.12
CA PHE A 52 1.85 21.15 -28.39
C PHE A 52 1.59 22.36 -29.29
N GLN A 53 2.60 23.19 -29.54
CA GLN A 53 2.51 24.25 -30.54
C GLN A 53 2.79 23.64 -31.92
N GLY A 54 1.74 23.43 -32.71
CA GLY A 54 1.89 23.05 -34.11
C GLY A 54 0.59 23.07 -34.91
N GLY A 55 0.52 23.99 -35.89
CA GLY A 55 -0.28 23.83 -37.11
C GLY A 55 -1.67 24.45 -37.11
N GLY A 56 -1.80 25.64 -37.69
CA GLY A 56 -3.07 26.34 -37.86
C GLY A 56 -4.11 25.54 -38.65
N ALA A 57 -5.32 25.43 -38.09
CA ALA A 57 -6.50 24.97 -38.80
C ALA A 57 -7.31 26.18 -39.30
N ASP A 58 -7.66 26.10 -40.58
CA ASP A 58 -8.48 27.01 -41.38
C ASP A 58 -9.78 27.43 -40.65
N PRO A 59 -10.28 28.68 -40.78
CA PRO A 59 -11.49 29.13 -40.11
C PRO A 59 -12.72 28.64 -40.89
N GLY A 60 -13.09 27.38 -40.68
CA GLY A 60 -14.24 26.75 -41.35
C GLY A 60 -14.92 25.69 -40.49
N THR A 61 -15.78 26.13 -39.57
CA THR A 61 -16.92 25.35 -39.00
C THR A 61 -16.64 23.93 -38.46
N GLN A 62 -16.33 23.86 -37.17
CA GLN A 62 -17.06 23.06 -36.16
C GLN A 62 -16.62 23.59 -34.80
N VAL A 63 -17.54 23.77 -33.85
CA VAL A 63 -17.16 24.01 -32.44
C VAL A 63 -16.58 22.69 -31.94
N VAL A 64 -15.31 22.43 -32.23
CA VAL A 64 -14.65 21.23 -31.71
C VAL A 64 -14.35 21.54 -30.25
N THR A 65 -15.25 21.12 -29.37
CA THR A 65 -15.09 21.25 -27.93
C THR A 65 -13.85 20.49 -27.50
N THR A 66 -12.93 21.17 -26.81
CA THR A 66 -11.80 20.51 -26.16
C THR A 66 -12.32 19.69 -24.98
N GLU A 67 -12.17 18.38 -25.06
CA GLU A 67 -12.53 17.44 -23.99
C GLU A 67 -11.26 17.05 -23.21
N ARG A 68 -11.44 16.68 -21.94
CA ARG A 68 -10.34 16.21 -21.07
C ARG A 68 -10.63 14.81 -20.57
N GLY A 69 -9.64 13.94 -20.64
CA GLY A 69 -9.76 12.57 -20.17
C GLY A 69 -8.41 11.97 -19.79
N ILE A 70 -8.47 10.79 -19.18
CA ILE A 70 -7.30 10.02 -18.76
C ILE A 70 -6.97 9.02 -19.85
N ALA A 71 -5.70 8.89 -20.18
CA ALA A 71 -5.19 7.90 -21.11
C ALA A 71 -4.08 7.09 -20.45
N GLU A 72 -4.08 5.77 -20.67
CA GLU A 72 -2.99 4.86 -20.33
C GLU A 72 -2.50 4.20 -21.62
N PHE A 73 -1.18 4.20 -21.83
CA PHE A 73 -0.58 3.70 -23.07
C PHE A 73 0.86 3.29 -22.87
N ASP A 74 1.37 2.44 -23.75
CA ASP A 74 2.79 2.13 -23.82
C ASP A 74 3.51 3.19 -24.65
N ALA A 75 4.47 3.88 -24.04
CA ALA A 75 5.32 4.85 -24.70
C ALA A 75 6.74 4.32 -24.84
N VAL A 76 7.49 4.84 -25.81
CA VAL A 76 8.90 4.50 -26.00
C VAL A 76 9.74 5.68 -25.58
N LEU A 77 10.73 5.48 -24.70
CA LEU A 77 11.72 6.52 -24.44
C LEU A 77 12.55 6.73 -25.70
N ASN A 78 12.49 7.92 -26.30
CA ASN A 78 13.27 8.24 -27.49
C ASN A 78 14.69 8.66 -27.11
N TYR A 79 14.82 9.69 -26.29
CA TYR A 79 16.12 10.18 -25.81
C TYR A 79 15.95 11.01 -24.53
N TYR A 80 17.05 11.18 -23.79
CA TYR A 80 17.19 12.26 -22.81
C TYR A 80 17.82 13.49 -23.44
N GLU A 81 17.46 14.69 -22.96
CA GLU A 81 18.28 15.86 -23.25
C GLU A 81 19.70 15.65 -22.69
N SER A 82 20.71 16.23 -23.34
CA SER A 82 22.13 16.05 -23.00
C SER A 82 22.56 16.78 -21.73
N TYR A 83 21.73 16.80 -20.69
CA TYR A 83 22.04 17.41 -19.42
C TYR A 83 21.24 16.78 -18.27
N LEU A 84 21.79 16.92 -17.06
CA LEU A 84 21.16 16.54 -15.80
C LEU A 84 21.02 17.78 -14.92
N ILE A 85 19.90 17.93 -14.23
CA ILE A 85 19.65 19.01 -13.27
C ILE A 85 19.77 18.43 -11.86
N SER A 86 20.70 18.97 -11.08
CA SER A 86 20.83 18.70 -9.64
C SER A 86 20.38 19.93 -8.86
N ASN A 87 19.35 19.77 -8.03
CA ASN A 87 18.86 20.85 -7.16
C ASN A 87 19.66 20.96 -5.86
N GLU A 88 20.66 20.10 -5.67
CA GLU A 88 21.52 20.10 -4.48
C GLU A 88 22.62 21.14 -4.62
N SER A 89 23.04 21.72 -3.49
CA SER A 89 24.24 22.58 -3.47
C SER A 89 25.50 21.71 -3.59
N LEU A 90 26.26 21.89 -4.66
CA LEU A 90 27.50 21.15 -4.90
C LEU A 90 28.72 21.95 -4.43
N THR A 91 29.62 21.30 -3.68
CA THR A 91 30.91 21.88 -3.31
C THR A 91 31.85 21.92 -4.51
N ALA A 92 32.86 22.80 -4.49
CA ALA A 92 33.88 22.86 -5.54
C ALA A 92 34.60 21.51 -5.75
N GLU A 93 34.83 20.76 -4.66
CA GLU A 93 35.40 19.41 -4.71
C GLU A 93 34.49 18.43 -5.48
N LYS A 94 33.18 18.40 -5.16
CA LYS A 94 32.21 17.57 -5.89
C LYS A 94 32.13 17.96 -7.37
N ILE A 95 32.12 19.26 -7.67
CA ILE A 95 32.09 19.77 -9.05
C ILE A 95 33.32 19.29 -9.83
N ASN A 96 34.52 19.43 -9.26
CA ASN A 96 35.75 18.98 -9.90
C ASN A 96 35.73 17.48 -10.15
N LYS A 97 35.29 16.70 -9.15
CA LYS A 97 35.13 15.24 -9.28
C LYS A 97 34.16 14.86 -10.40
N ILE A 98 33.02 15.55 -10.52
CA ILE A 98 32.06 15.32 -11.61
C ILE A 98 32.71 15.60 -12.98
N LYS A 99 33.50 16.66 -13.09
CA LYS A 99 34.20 17.04 -14.34
C LYS A 99 35.31 16.07 -14.74
N GLU A 100 35.80 15.22 -13.84
CA GLU A 100 36.76 14.16 -14.17
C GLU A 100 36.14 13.04 -15.02
N ASN A 101 34.81 12.90 -14.99
CA ASN A 101 34.12 11.92 -15.83
C ASN A 101 34.18 12.33 -17.31
N ASN A 102 34.72 11.45 -18.16
CA ASN A 102 34.93 11.73 -19.58
C ASN A 102 33.63 11.91 -20.39
N MET A 103 32.47 11.53 -19.87
CA MET A 103 31.15 11.75 -20.48
C MET A 103 30.55 13.12 -20.12
N VAL A 104 31.10 13.80 -19.10
CA VAL A 104 30.67 15.15 -18.69
C VAL A 104 31.39 16.19 -19.55
N LEU A 105 30.64 17.19 -20.02
CA LEU A 105 31.16 18.33 -20.78
C LEU A 105 31.49 19.49 -19.84
N ASP A 106 30.51 19.90 -19.01
CA ASP A 106 30.67 20.95 -18.03
C ASP A 106 29.69 20.79 -16.86
N VAL A 107 29.92 21.56 -15.80
CA VAL A 107 29.00 21.72 -14.67
C VAL A 107 28.83 23.21 -14.40
N THR A 108 27.62 23.70 -14.62
CA THR A 108 27.28 25.12 -14.53
C THR A 108 26.25 25.36 -13.44
N ASN A 109 26.42 26.44 -12.67
CA ASN A 109 25.41 26.87 -11.70
C ASN A 109 24.31 27.69 -12.41
N SER A 110 23.05 27.29 -12.25
CA SER A 110 21.88 27.95 -12.82
C SER A 110 20.88 28.34 -11.73
N GLN A 111 19.85 29.11 -12.09
CA GLN A 111 18.77 29.45 -11.15
C GLN A 111 17.98 28.22 -10.65
N GLN A 112 18.03 27.10 -11.38
CA GLN A 112 17.33 25.87 -11.04
C GLN A 112 18.23 24.86 -10.31
N GLY A 113 19.48 25.25 -9.96
CA GLY A 113 20.49 24.36 -9.40
C GLY A 113 21.64 24.14 -10.37
N TYR A 114 22.41 23.08 -10.16
CA TYR A 114 23.55 22.73 -11.01
C TYR A 114 23.10 21.95 -12.24
N ILE A 115 23.54 22.40 -13.40
CA ILE A 115 23.36 21.70 -14.67
C ILE A 115 24.66 20.95 -14.96
N VAL A 116 24.57 19.63 -15.07
CA VAL A 116 25.67 18.77 -15.53
C VAL A 116 25.43 18.48 -17.00
N GLU A 117 26.20 19.12 -17.87
CA GLU A 117 26.12 18.91 -19.32
C GLU A 117 26.82 17.60 -19.68
N VAL A 118 26.16 16.78 -20.51
CA VAL A 118 26.65 15.47 -20.94
C VAL A 118 26.99 15.55 -22.42
N LYS A 119 28.10 14.92 -22.84
CA LYS A 119 28.57 14.99 -24.23
C LYS A 119 27.57 14.43 -25.23
N ASN A 120 26.98 13.27 -24.93
CA ASN A 120 25.99 12.62 -25.79
C ASN A 120 24.71 12.30 -25.03
N LYS A 121 23.56 12.33 -25.72
CA LYS A 121 22.25 11.98 -25.16
C LYS A 121 22.19 10.54 -24.62
N GLU A 122 22.94 9.63 -25.25
CA GLU A 122 23.00 8.21 -24.90
C GLU A 122 23.77 7.97 -23.60
N ASP A 123 24.67 8.87 -23.21
CA ASP A 123 25.51 8.74 -22.01
C ASP A 123 24.78 9.20 -20.74
N VAL A 124 23.62 9.85 -20.87
CA VAL A 124 22.88 10.46 -19.74
C VAL A 124 22.56 9.45 -18.62
N PRO A 125 22.07 8.22 -18.88
CA PRO A 125 21.88 7.20 -17.83
C PRO A 125 23.18 6.80 -17.11
N ASN A 126 24.30 6.74 -17.84
CA ASN A 126 25.59 6.36 -17.29
C ASN A 126 26.15 7.49 -16.40
N VAL A 127 26.04 8.74 -16.85
CA VAL A 127 26.42 9.90 -16.02
C VAL A 127 25.53 9.99 -14.78
N TYR A 128 24.22 9.75 -14.89
CA TYR A 128 23.34 9.73 -13.73
C TYR A 128 23.76 8.67 -12.70
N THR A 129 24.08 7.45 -13.14
CA THR A 129 24.60 6.39 -12.26
C THR A 129 25.87 6.85 -11.53
N TYR A 130 26.81 7.46 -12.26
CA TYR A 130 28.03 8.02 -11.67
C TYR A 130 27.75 9.15 -10.66
N LEU A 131 26.77 10.03 -10.92
CA LEU A 131 26.37 11.05 -9.95
C LEU A 131 25.80 10.43 -8.67
N LYS A 132 24.96 9.39 -8.80
CA LYS A 132 24.37 8.67 -7.67
C LYS A 132 25.44 8.01 -6.80
N GLU A 133 26.42 7.35 -7.40
CA GLU A 133 27.59 6.78 -6.70
C GLU A 133 28.40 7.83 -5.92
N ASN A 134 28.37 9.08 -6.38
CA ASN A 134 29.02 10.22 -5.73
C ASN A 134 28.09 10.99 -4.79
N ASN A 135 26.94 10.42 -4.43
CA ASN A 135 25.93 11.03 -3.56
C ASN A 135 25.51 12.42 -4.08
N VAL A 136 25.14 12.47 -5.35
CA VAL A 136 24.56 13.65 -6.01
C VAL A 136 23.23 13.23 -6.63
N SER A 137 22.13 13.81 -6.15
CA SER A 137 20.82 13.62 -6.76
C SER A 137 20.68 14.49 -8.01
N ALA A 138 20.18 13.91 -9.11
CA ALA A 138 19.95 14.64 -10.34
C ALA A 138 18.76 14.06 -11.13
N LYS A 139 18.16 14.87 -11.99
CA LYS A 139 17.10 14.47 -12.92
C LYS A 139 17.50 14.79 -14.35
N GLY A 140 17.13 13.91 -15.28
CA GLY A 140 17.21 14.17 -16.70
C GLY A 140 15.85 14.51 -17.27
N VAL A 141 15.88 15.14 -18.44
CA VAL A 141 14.67 15.42 -19.21
C VAL A 141 14.48 14.31 -20.23
N ALA A 142 13.52 13.43 -19.98
CA ALA A 142 13.17 12.31 -20.85
C ALA A 142 12.11 12.72 -21.88
N ASN A 143 12.31 12.34 -23.14
CA ASN A 143 11.35 12.57 -24.22
C ASN A 143 10.77 11.22 -24.70
N PHE A 144 9.50 10.99 -24.44
CA PHE A 144 8.77 9.77 -24.81
C PHE A 144 7.95 9.99 -26.07
N VAL A 145 8.01 9.04 -27.01
CA VAL A 145 7.18 9.06 -28.22
C VAL A 145 5.81 8.49 -27.90
N LEU A 146 4.78 9.25 -28.27
CA LEU A 146 3.39 8.83 -28.19
C LEU A 146 3.08 7.77 -29.26
N PRO A 147 2.35 6.69 -28.93
CA PRO A 147 1.86 5.78 -29.96
C PRO A 147 0.79 6.46 -30.85
N SER A 148 0.67 5.98 -32.09
CA SER A 148 -0.18 6.58 -33.13
C SER A 148 -1.64 6.72 -32.70
N ASN A 149 -2.15 5.72 -31.96
CA ASN A 149 -3.51 5.67 -31.47
C ASN A 149 -3.54 5.42 -29.96
N ILE A 150 -4.39 6.18 -29.26
CA ILE A 150 -4.56 6.09 -27.81
C ILE A 150 -6.04 6.25 -27.46
N GLU A 151 -6.50 5.44 -26.52
CA GLU A 151 -7.83 5.58 -25.94
C GLU A 151 -7.80 6.59 -24.79
N VAL A 152 -8.64 7.63 -24.90
CA VAL A 152 -8.82 8.65 -23.87
C VAL A 152 -10.19 8.47 -23.23
N LYS A 153 -10.21 8.15 -21.94
CA LYS A 153 -11.44 7.99 -21.16
C LYS A 153 -11.84 9.31 -20.52
N LEU A 154 -13.02 9.82 -20.90
CA LEU A 154 -13.59 11.04 -20.36
C LEU A 154 -14.27 10.80 -19.00
N ALA A 155 -14.55 11.88 -18.27
CA ALA A 155 -15.20 11.84 -16.96
C ALA A 155 -16.64 11.26 -16.99
N ASP A 156 -17.32 11.37 -18.14
CA ASP A 156 -18.66 10.81 -18.35
C ASP A 156 -18.63 9.32 -18.75
N GLY A 157 -17.45 8.71 -18.81
CA GLY A 157 -17.24 7.30 -19.16
C GLY A 157 -17.13 7.02 -20.66
N ARG A 158 -17.30 8.02 -21.54
CA ARG A 158 -17.01 7.85 -22.97
C ARG A 158 -15.51 7.63 -23.20
N VAL A 159 -15.20 6.88 -24.25
CA VAL A 159 -13.84 6.66 -24.73
C VAL A 159 -13.72 7.32 -26.10
N ILE A 160 -12.68 8.14 -26.27
CA ILE A 160 -12.28 8.69 -27.56
C ILE A 160 -11.04 7.93 -28.02
N GLU A 161 -11.15 7.25 -29.16
CA GLU A 161 -9.99 6.72 -29.87
C GLU A 161 -9.33 7.87 -30.64
N THR A 162 -8.11 8.20 -30.26
CA THR A 162 -7.31 9.22 -30.93
C THR A 162 -6.48 8.62 -32.05
N SER A 163 -6.14 9.41 -33.07
CA SER A 163 -5.30 8.99 -34.19
C SER A 163 -4.35 10.11 -34.62
N GLY A 164 -3.27 9.74 -35.30
CA GLY A 164 -2.32 10.71 -35.87
C GLY A 164 -1.39 11.35 -34.84
N ASN A 165 -1.17 10.70 -33.69
CA ASN A 165 -0.28 11.23 -32.65
C ASN A 165 1.21 10.92 -32.88
N GLU A 166 1.56 10.40 -34.05
CA GLU A 166 2.95 10.02 -34.39
C GLU A 166 3.87 11.24 -34.34
N GLY A 167 5.00 11.11 -33.65
CA GLY A 167 5.99 12.19 -33.51
C GLY A 167 5.71 13.19 -32.39
N ILE A 168 4.57 13.08 -31.70
CA ILE A 168 4.31 13.84 -30.48
C ILE A 168 5.23 13.32 -29.36
N LEU A 169 5.97 14.23 -28.71
CA LEU A 169 6.88 13.92 -27.62
C LEU A 169 6.31 14.36 -26.27
N ILE A 170 6.15 13.43 -25.33
CA ILE A 170 5.91 13.77 -23.92
C ILE A 170 7.25 13.99 -23.24
N ARG A 171 7.43 15.18 -22.67
CA ARG A 171 8.61 15.56 -21.92
C ARG A 171 8.38 15.37 -20.42
N LEU A 172 9.21 14.57 -19.76
CA LEU A 172 9.15 14.30 -18.32
C LEU A 172 10.52 14.54 -17.66
N ASP A 173 10.52 15.18 -16.49
CA ASP A 173 11.70 15.29 -15.64
C ASP A 173 11.73 14.09 -14.68
N LEU A 174 12.69 13.18 -14.88
CA LEU A 174 12.79 11.93 -14.11
C LEU A 174 14.24 11.52 -13.86
N GLU A 175 14.43 10.59 -12.93
CA GLU A 175 15.72 9.93 -12.71
C GLU A 175 16.06 9.05 -13.93
N PRO A 176 17.18 9.25 -14.64
CA PRO A 176 17.54 8.54 -15.88
C PRO A 176 17.87 7.06 -15.72
N THR A 177 16.96 6.26 -15.16
CA THR A 177 17.12 4.81 -14.97
C THR A 177 16.63 4.00 -16.16
N ILE A 178 15.82 4.58 -17.06
CA ILE A 178 15.30 3.93 -18.26
C ILE A 178 16.25 4.16 -19.42
N GLN A 179 16.60 3.11 -20.18
CA GLN A 179 17.43 3.22 -21.37
C GLN A 179 16.63 3.69 -22.60
N PRO A 180 17.19 4.54 -23.47
CA PRO A 180 16.58 4.88 -24.76
C PRO A 180 16.18 3.63 -25.56
N GLY A 181 15.02 3.69 -26.21
CA GLY A 181 14.38 2.56 -26.91
C GLY A 181 13.52 1.66 -26.03
N SER A 182 13.55 1.81 -24.70
CA SER A 182 12.72 1.00 -23.79
C SER A 182 11.26 1.41 -23.85
N LYS A 183 10.36 0.41 -23.80
CA LYS A 183 8.91 0.62 -23.65
C LYS A 183 8.55 0.75 -22.18
N VAL A 184 7.74 1.76 -21.84
CA VAL A 184 7.23 1.97 -20.49
C VAL A 184 5.75 2.32 -20.54
N LYS A 185 5.02 1.90 -19.51
CA LYS A 185 3.61 2.28 -19.38
C LYS A 185 3.53 3.72 -18.86
N MET A 186 2.75 4.55 -19.53
CA MET A 186 2.52 5.95 -19.19
C MET A 186 1.05 6.23 -18.94
N GLN A 187 0.80 7.27 -18.16
CA GLN A 187 -0.52 7.82 -17.94
C GLN A 187 -0.50 9.33 -18.16
N MET A 188 -1.55 9.87 -18.78
CA MET A 188 -1.70 11.31 -18.96
C MET A 188 -3.14 11.78 -18.81
N ILE A 189 -3.29 13.06 -18.47
CA ILE A 189 -4.54 13.80 -18.60
C ILE A 189 -4.50 14.54 -19.93
N ALA A 190 -5.04 13.90 -20.97
CA ALA A 190 -5.04 14.40 -22.33
C ALA A 190 -6.12 15.47 -22.54
N GLN A 191 -5.81 16.45 -23.38
CA GLN A 191 -6.76 17.36 -24.00
C GLN A 191 -6.99 16.89 -25.43
N VAL A 192 -8.24 16.59 -25.75
CA VAL A 192 -8.63 16.02 -27.05
C VAL A 192 -9.56 16.99 -27.76
N GLN A 193 -9.31 17.22 -29.04
CA GLN A 193 -10.16 18.00 -29.91
C GLN A 193 -10.53 17.11 -31.11
N GLY A 194 -11.77 16.61 -31.15
CA GLY A 194 -12.18 15.59 -32.12
C GLY A 194 -11.50 14.25 -31.82
N GLN A 195 -10.65 13.77 -32.73
CA GLN A 195 -9.87 12.53 -32.57
C GLN A 195 -8.36 12.80 -32.40
N ALA A 196 -7.94 14.02 -32.14
CA ALA A 196 -6.53 14.39 -32.01
C ALA A 196 -6.21 14.83 -30.58
N ILE A 197 -5.03 14.45 -30.08
CA ILE A 197 -4.48 14.97 -28.83
C ILE A 197 -3.84 16.32 -29.12
N THR A 198 -4.41 17.40 -28.57
CA THR A 198 -3.93 18.78 -28.78
C THR A 198 -3.06 19.27 -27.63
N GLY A 199 -2.96 18.50 -26.56
CA GLY A 199 -2.13 18.82 -25.40
C GLY A 199 -2.37 17.86 -24.25
N TYR A 200 -1.64 18.06 -23.16
CA TYR A 200 -1.86 17.35 -21.90
C TYR A 200 -1.71 18.31 -20.73
N ALA A 201 -2.53 18.11 -19.69
CA ALA A 201 -2.42 18.87 -18.45
C ALA A 201 -1.31 18.29 -17.54
N GLN A 202 -1.16 16.97 -17.57
CA GLN A 202 -0.19 16.22 -16.77
C GLN A 202 0.12 14.90 -17.48
N ALA A 203 1.36 14.44 -17.37
CA ALA A 203 1.78 13.11 -17.79
C ALA A 203 2.81 12.54 -16.81
N GLY A 204 2.94 11.23 -16.77
CA GLY A 204 4.01 10.56 -16.05
C GLY A 204 4.01 9.05 -16.31
N LEU A 205 4.94 8.36 -15.67
CA LEU A 205 5.02 6.90 -15.73
C LEU A 205 3.86 6.31 -14.93
N ALA A 206 3.18 5.32 -15.50
CA ALA A 206 2.15 4.59 -14.79
C ALA A 206 2.80 3.62 -13.79
N PRO A 207 2.28 3.53 -12.55
CA PRO A 207 2.78 2.55 -11.60
C PRO A 207 2.51 1.13 -12.11
N THR A 208 3.50 0.27 -11.95
CA THR A 208 3.36 -1.16 -12.23
C THR A 208 3.37 -1.91 -10.91
N PHE A 209 2.32 -2.70 -10.66
CA PHE A 209 2.23 -3.53 -9.47
C PHE A 209 2.79 -4.91 -9.77
N ILE A 210 3.81 -5.32 -9.03
CA ILE A 210 4.51 -6.59 -9.24
C ILE A 210 4.73 -7.32 -7.91
N SER A 211 4.85 -8.64 -7.99
CA SER A 211 5.32 -9.48 -6.90
C SER A 211 6.77 -9.87 -7.16
N ILE A 212 7.67 -9.58 -6.23
CA ILE A 212 9.12 -9.78 -6.38
C ILE A 212 9.62 -10.64 -5.21
N ASN A 213 10.49 -11.60 -5.51
CA ASN A 213 11.17 -12.38 -4.48
C ASN A 213 12.53 -11.77 -4.18
N GLY A 214 12.94 -11.83 -2.91
CA GLY A 214 14.21 -11.29 -2.47
C GLY A 214 14.68 -11.92 -1.16
N THR A 215 15.78 -11.38 -0.65
CA THR A 215 16.33 -11.76 0.66
C THR A 215 16.40 -10.57 1.59
N ALA A 216 16.15 -10.80 2.87
CA ALA A 216 16.32 -9.81 3.92
C ALA A 216 17.15 -10.39 5.06
N THR A 217 18.03 -9.57 5.64
CA THR A 217 18.81 -9.91 6.83
C THR A 217 18.07 -9.42 8.07
N ILE A 218 17.95 -10.26 9.10
CA ILE A 218 17.46 -9.84 10.41
C ILE A 218 18.51 -8.96 11.10
N THR A 219 18.17 -7.72 11.39
CA THR A 219 19.12 -6.74 11.95
C THR A 219 18.95 -6.55 13.45
N GLU A 220 17.72 -6.62 13.96
CA GLU A 220 17.41 -6.34 15.36
C GLU A 220 16.11 -7.03 15.79
N LEU A 221 16.06 -7.56 17.02
CA LEU A 221 14.79 -7.90 17.66
C LEU A 221 14.18 -6.62 18.24
N ALA A 222 13.16 -6.07 17.59
CA ALA A 222 12.50 -4.86 18.04
C ALA A 222 11.69 -5.11 19.33
N ASN A 223 10.91 -6.19 19.35
CA ASN A 223 10.06 -6.52 20.48
C ASN A 223 9.66 -8.01 20.47
N SER A 224 9.22 -8.55 21.60
CA SER A 224 8.51 -9.83 21.66
C SER A 224 7.20 -9.66 22.43
N ASN A 225 6.16 -10.37 22.00
CA ASN A 225 4.86 -10.39 22.65
C ASN A 225 4.58 -11.79 23.14
N VAL A 226 4.49 -11.95 24.46
CA VAL A 226 4.17 -13.21 25.13
C VAL A 226 2.73 -13.17 25.57
N LYS A 227 1.91 -14.08 25.04
CA LYS A 227 0.50 -14.24 25.40
C LYS A 227 0.34 -15.53 26.19
N ALA A 228 -0.08 -15.41 27.44
CA ALA A 228 -0.29 -16.53 28.36
C ALA A 228 -1.77 -16.65 28.75
N THR A 229 -2.22 -17.89 28.90
CA THR A 229 -3.53 -18.22 29.49
C THR A 229 -3.36 -18.49 30.98
N VAL A 230 -3.96 -17.65 31.81
CA VAL A 230 -3.90 -17.75 33.27
C VAL A 230 -5.14 -18.49 33.77
N PRO A 231 -5.00 -19.67 34.39
CA PRO A 231 -6.12 -20.42 34.95
C PRO A 231 -6.89 -19.58 35.98
N TRP A 232 -8.19 -19.82 36.06
CA TRP A 232 -9.09 -19.10 36.98
C TRP A 232 -8.62 -19.10 38.43
N GLU A 233 -8.08 -20.21 38.94
CA GLU A 233 -7.56 -20.36 40.31
C GLU A 233 -6.35 -19.46 40.60
N GLU A 234 -5.66 -19.01 39.55
CA GLU A 234 -4.41 -18.27 39.63
C GLU A 234 -4.59 -16.78 39.30
N ARG A 235 -5.79 -16.37 38.88
CA ARG A 235 -6.03 -15.04 38.33
C ARG A 235 -5.74 -13.87 39.29
N ASP A 236 -5.79 -14.12 40.60
CA ASP A 236 -5.48 -13.15 41.67
C ASP A 236 -4.00 -13.08 42.01
N LYS A 237 -3.21 -14.06 41.54
CA LYS A 237 -1.76 -14.11 41.77
C LYS A 237 -1.00 -13.21 40.78
N ILE A 238 -1.67 -12.70 39.75
CA ILE A 238 -1.05 -11.82 38.75
C ILE A 238 -0.90 -10.41 39.32
N ASP A 239 0.35 -10.04 39.61
CA ASP A 239 0.73 -8.69 39.97
C ASP A 239 1.20 -7.91 38.73
N VAL A 240 0.27 -7.15 38.13
CA VAL A 240 0.54 -6.35 36.93
C VAL A 240 1.63 -5.31 37.18
N LEU A 241 1.61 -4.63 38.33
CA LEU A 241 2.57 -3.56 38.64
C LEU A 241 3.99 -4.11 38.77
N LYS A 242 4.13 -5.29 39.37
CA LYS A 242 5.42 -5.98 39.42
C LYS A 242 5.91 -6.37 38.03
N LEU A 243 5.05 -6.98 37.21
CA LEU A 243 5.41 -7.37 35.84
C LEU A 243 5.79 -6.16 34.98
N GLU A 244 5.10 -5.03 35.12
CA GLU A 244 5.47 -3.79 34.43
C GLU A 244 6.83 -3.25 34.88
N LYS A 245 7.14 -3.34 36.18
CA LYS A 245 8.46 -2.95 36.68
C LYS A 245 9.59 -3.82 36.10
N ASP A 246 9.33 -5.12 35.94
CA ASP A 246 10.33 -6.08 35.46
C ASP A 246 10.52 -5.98 33.92
N HIS A 247 9.45 -5.76 33.17
CA HIS A 247 9.43 -5.82 31.70
C HIS A 247 9.28 -4.48 30.97
N GLY A 248 8.98 -3.40 31.68
CA GLY A 248 8.81 -2.04 31.16
C GLY A 248 7.41 -1.47 31.45
N ASN A 249 7.31 -0.16 31.68
CA ASN A 249 6.02 0.48 31.92
C ASN A 249 5.08 0.30 30.72
N ASN A 250 3.79 0.02 30.97
CA ASN A 250 2.77 -0.24 29.95
C ASN A 250 3.08 -1.44 29.02
N SER A 251 3.99 -2.34 29.41
CA SER A 251 4.27 -3.57 28.67
C SER A 251 3.24 -4.68 28.91
N VAL A 252 2.42 -4.55 29.96
CA VAL A 252 1.58 -5.64 30.45
C VAL A 252 0.11 -5.31 30.26
N VAL A 253 -0.61 -6.20 29.59
CA VAL A 253 -2.07 -6.14 29.47
C VAL A 253 -2.64 -7.41 30.09
N TYR A 254 -3.38 -7.27 31.19
CA TYR A 254 -4.04 -8.38 31.85
C TYR A 254 -5.56 -8.26 31.78
N THR A 255 -6.17 -9.16 31.01
CA THR A 255 -7.64 -9.28 30.91
C THR A 255 -8.12 -10.39 31.82
N ARG A 256 -8.45 -10.02 33.05
CA ARG A 256 -9.05 -10.91 34.04
C ARG A 256 -10.46 -11.33 33.59
N ARG A 257 -10.71 -12.64 33.60
CA ARG A 257 -12.03 -13.24 33.34
C ARG A 257 -12.68 -13.57 34.67
N ASP A 258 -13.74 -12.83 34.99
CA ASP A 258 -14.57 -13.03 36.18
C ASP A 258 -15.97 -13.48 35.75
N SER A 259 -16.05 -14.49 34.88
CA SER A 259 -17.30 -15.06 34.38
C SER A 259 -17.23 -16.56 34.27
N ILE A 260 -18.36 -17.24 34.45
CA ILE A 260 -18.53 -18.66 34.16
C ILE A 260 -19.42 -18.87 32.95
N VAL A 261 -19.22 -19.98 32.25
CA VAL A 261 -20.11 -20.43 31.17
C VAL A 261 -20.86 -21.68 31.67
N ILE A 262 -22.17 -21.71 31.43
CA ILE A 262 -23.10 -22.66 32.03
C ILE A 262 -23.81 -23.42 30.90
N MET A 263 -23.77 -24.75 30.94
CA MET A 263 -24.47 -25.61 29.99
C MET A 263 -25.21 -26.74 30.71
N PRO A 264 -26.45 -27.11 30.31
CA PRO A 264 -27.30 -26.43 29.32
C PRO A 264 -27.75 -25.03 29.79
N ASN A 265 -28.39 -24.26 28.89
CA ASN A 265 -28.89 -22.92 29.21
C ASN A 265 -29.90 -22.96 30.36
N LEU A 266 -29.80 -21.98 31.27
CA LEU A 266 -30.74 -21.72 32.34
C LEU A 266 -32.08 -21.19 31.79
N ASN A 267 -33.18 -21.64 32.37
CA ASN A 267 -34.48 -21.01 32.18
C ASN A 267 -34.64 -19.76 33.07
N LEU A 268 -35.74 -19.02 32.88
CA LEU A 268 -35.98 -17.75 33.57
C LEU A 268 -36.04 -17.89 35.11
N ASP A 269 -36.64 -18.97 35.62
CA ASP A 269 -36.79 -19.16 37.06
C ASP A 269 -35.46 -19.56 37.70
N GLN A 270 -34.68 -20.40 37.02
CA GLN A 270 -33.30 -20.73 37.42
C GLN A 270 -32.41 -19.48 37.43
N MET A 271 -32.49 -18.61 36.42
CA MET A 271 -31.74 -17.35 36.42
C MET A 271 -32.13 -16.45 37.62
N LYS A 272 -33.43 -16.33 37.93
CA LYS A 272 -33.90 -15.55 39.09
C LYS A 272 -33.43 -16.13 40.41
N GLU A 273 -33.38 -17.46 40.53
CA GLU A 273 -32.85 -18.14 41.72
C GLU A 273 -31.35 -17.87 41.87
N LYS A 274 -30.57 -18.16 40.82
CA LYS A 274 -29.10 -18.01 40.86
C LYS A 274 -28.67 -16.55 41.00
N LYS A 275 -29.42 -15.58 40.47
CA LYS A 275 -29.15 -14.14 40.68
C LYS A 275 -29.11 -13.72 42.16
N LYS A 276 -29.71 -14.51 43.07
CA LYS A 276 -29.69 -14.23 44.52
C LYS A 276 -28.35 -14.58 45.18
N LEU A 277 -27.49 -15.34 44.51
CA LEU A 277 -26.16 -15.69 45.01
C LEU A 277 -25.31 -14.42 45.08
N THR A 278 -24.75 -14.13 46.26
CA THR A 278 -24.11 -12.84 46.57
C THR A 278 -22.86 -12.54 45.73
N TYR A 279 -22.22 -13.58 45.21
CA TYR A 279 -21.06 -13.45 44.34
C TYR A 279 -21.42 -13.28 42.86
N ILE A 280 -22.69 -13.36 42.48
CA ILE A 280 -23.13 -13.14 41.09
C ILE A 280 -23.46 -11.67 40.89
N THR A 281 -22.72 -11.00 40.02
CA THR A 281 -22.95 -9.59 39.67
C THR A 281 -23.91 -9.44 38.50
N PHE A 282 -23.90 -10.41 37.58
CA PHE A 282 -24.81 -10.48 36.44
C PHE A 282 -25.02 -11.94 36.04
N ILE A 283 -26.21 -12.28 35.53
CA ILE A 283 -26.51 -13.63 35.04
C ILE A 283 -27.36 -13.56 33.77
N SER A 284 -27.06 -14.47 32.85
CA SER A 284 -27.76 -14.70 31.59
C SER A 284 -28.06 -16.18 31.44
N GLU A 285 -28.66 -16.56 30.31
CA GLU A 285 -29.07 -17.94 30.04
C GLU A 285 -27.89 -18.93 30.01
N ASN A 286 -26.70 -18.51 29.58
CA ASN A 286 -25.55 -19.40 29.36
C ASN A 286 -24.28 -18.93 30.07
N SER A 287 -24.34 -17.86 30.86
CA SER A 287 -23.17 -17.33 31.55
C SER A 287 -23.55 -16.47 32.76
N ALA A 288 -22.63 -16.37 33.72
CA ALA A 288 -22.76 -15.47 34.85
C ALA A 288 -21.45 -14.72 35.09
N ALA A 289 -21.54 -13.42 35.38
CA ALA A 289 -20.43 -12.64 35.88
C ALA A 289 -20.33 -12.79 37.40
N ILE A 290 -19.12 -13.02 37.86
CA ILE A 290 -18.78 -13.29 39.26
C ILE A 290 -18.07 -12.06 39.83
N ASN A 291 -18.29 -11.79 41.11
CA ASN A 291 -17.58 -10.74 41.81
C ASN A 291 -16.08 -11.08 41.82
N LYS A 292 -15.24 -10.08 41.51
CA LYS A 292 -13.78 -10.21 41.47
C LYS A 292 -13.19 -10.78 42.76
N SER A 293 -13.78 -10.49 43.92
CA SER A 293 -13.27 -11.00 45.20
C SER A 293 -13.62 -12.47 45.49
N PHE A 294 -14.41 -13.12 44.63
CA PHE A 294 -14.92 -14.47 44.87
C PHE A 294 -14.25 -15.51 43.96
N ASN A 295 -13.57 -16.49 44.57
CA ASN A 295 -12.69 -17.42 43.86
C ASN A 295 -12.99 -18.91 44.07
N ASP A 296 -13.96 -19.24 44.92
CA ASP A 296 -14.23 -20.64 45.27
C ASP A 296 -15.02 -21.36 44.15
N LYS A 297 -14.30 -22.14 43.35
CA LYS A 297 -14.90 -22.93 42.26
C LYS A 297 -15.84 -24.01 42.78
N GLU A 298 -15.57 -24.59 43.94
CA GLU A 298 -16.36 -25.71 44.45
C GLU A 298 -17.72 -25.24 44.95
N ILE A 299 -17.78 -24.05 45.57
CA ILE A 299 -19.05 -23.40 45.89
C ILE A 299 -19.85 -23.10 44.60
N ILE A 300 -19.21 -22.57 43.56
CA ILE A 300 -19.89 -22.31 42.27
C ILE A 300 -20.43 -23.61 41.68
N LYS A 301 -19.62 -24.67 41.61
CA LYS A 301 -20.07 -25.96 41.08
C LYS A 301 -21.25 -26.53 41.87
N LYS A 302 -21.23 -26.39 43.20
CA LYS A 302 -22.33 -26.82 44.07
C LYS A 302 -23.59 -26.00 43.86
N ASP A 303 -23.47 -24.68 43.77
CA ASP A 303 -24.61 -23.78 43.56
C ASP A 303 -25.23 -23.95 42.17
N PHE A 304 -24.46 -24.43 41.20
CA PHE A 304 -24.90 -24.79 39.85
C PHE A 304 -24.95 -26.31 39.64
N GLU A 305 -25.20 -27.08 40.69
CA GLU A 305 -25.37 -28.53 40.60
C GLU A 305 -26.45 -28.90 39.56
N GLY A 306 -26.17 -29.90 38.73
CA GLY A 306 -27.00 -30.27 37.58
C GLY A 306 -26.65 -29.53 36.27
N PHE A 307 -25.69 -28.60 36.30
CA PHE A 307 -25.14 -27.93 35.12
C PHE A 307 -23.64 -28.22 34.97
N ASN A 308 -23.18 -28.27 33.73
CA ASN A 308 -21.76 -28.20 33.40
C ASN A 308 -21.31 -26.73 33.42
N VAL A 309 -20.48 -26.39 34.42
CA VAL A 309 -19.90 -25.06 34.57
C VAL A 309 -18.44 -25.08 34.15
N THR A 310 -18.10 -24.21 33.20
CA THR A 310 -16.71 -23.99 32.77
C THR A 310 -16.22 -22.61 33.23
N PHE A 311 -14.92 -22.55 33.50
CA PHE A 311 -14.23 -21.36 34.02
C PHE A 311 -13.21 -20.91 32.96
N PRO A 312 -13.57 -19.96 32.09
CA PRO A 312 -12.66 -19.45 31.08
C PRO A 312 -11.37 -18.88 31.68
N ASP A 313 -10.24 -19.18 31.06
CA ASP A 313 -8.93 -18.66 31.47
C ASP A 313 -8.83 -17.15 31.22
N SER A 314 -8.14 -16.47 32.12
CA SER A 314 -7.76 -15.07 31.94
C SER A 314 -6.61 -14.96 30.93
N ILE A 315 -6.44 -13.80 30.29
CA ILE A 315 -5.40 -13.60 29.27
C ILE A 315 -4.40 -12.56 29.78
N LEU A 316 -3.13 -12.94 29.83
CA LEU A 316 -2.00 -12.07 30.14
C LEU A 316 -1.19 -11.86 28.87
N THR A 317 -0.92 -10.61 28.50
CA THR A 317 -0.02 -10.26 27.40
C THR A 317 1.11 -9.41 27.93
N ILE A 318 2.35 -9.75 27.58
CA ILE A 318 3.57 -9.00 27.95
C ILE A 318 4.34 -8.67 26.69
N SER A 319 4.52 -7.38 26.41
CA SER A 319 5.27 -6.81 25.28
C SER A 319 6.64 -6.35 25.74
N THR A 320 7.69 -7.13 25.48
CA THR A 320 9.04 -6.85 25.98
C THR A 320 10.14 -7.39 25.08
N ASN A 321 11.34 -6.85 25.20
CA ASN A 321 12.56 -7.42 24.60
C ASN A 321 13.36 -8.29 25.58
N LYS A 322 12.85 -8.51 26.80
CA LYS A 322 13.48 -9.36 27.83
C LYS A 322 12.88 -10.77 27.82
N PRO A 323 13.62 -11.80 28.30
CA PRO A 323 13.04 -13.11 28.55
C PRO A 323 11.86 -13.03 29.52
N VAL A 324 10.79 -13.78 29.23
CA VAL A 324 9.60 -13.89 30.08
C VAL A 324 9.45 -15.34 30.48
N GLU A 325 9.52 -15.60 31.79
CA GLU A 325 9.27 -16.91 32.36
C GLU A 325 7.94 -16.88 33.11
N LEU A 326 6.96 -17.61 32.60
CA LEU A 326 5.64 -17.75 33.23
C LEU A 326 5.39 -19.23 33.53
N PRO A 327 4.74 -19.56 34.65
CA PRO A 327 4.32 -20.94 34.96
C PRO A 327 3.11 -21.37 34.12
N TYR A 328 2.73 -20.60 33.10
CA TYR A 328 1.55 -20.76 32.29
C TYR A 328 1.91 -21.17 30.87
N ARG A 329 0.98 -21.87 30.21
CA ARG A 329 1.08 -22.07 28.76
C ARG A 329 1.09 -20.71 28.07
N SER A 330 2.08 -20.48 27.23
CA SER A 330 2.27 -19.22 26.52
C SER A 330 2.62 -19.44 25.06
N GLU A 331 2.26 -18.45 24.25
CA GLU A 331 2.65 -18.31 22.86
C GLU A 331 3.45 -17.01 22.75
N THR A 332 4.57 -17.06 22.04
CA THR A 332 5.45 -15.90 21.87
C THR A 332 5.55 -15.55 20.39
N THR A 333 5.35 -14.28 20.08
CA THR A 333 5.65 -13.71 18.76
C THR A 333 6.81 -12.73 18.88
N TYR A 334 7.64 -12.67 17.87
CA TYR A 334 8.86 -11.87 17.82
C TYR A 334 8.75 -10.89 16.66
N THR A 335 8.86 -9.59 16.95
CA THR A 335 8.92 -8.54 15.95
C THR A 335 10.37 -8.19 15.70
N TYR A 336 10.85 -8.44 14.48
CA TYR A 336 12.21 -8.12 14.06
C TYR A 336 12.20 -6.94 13.10
N LYS A 337 13.25 -6.13 13.15
CA LYS A 337 13.65 -5.27 12.04
C LYS A 337 14.53 -6.08 11.10
N LEU A 338 14.33 -5.86 9.81
CA LEU A 338 15.05 -6.54 8.75
C LEU A 338 15.51 -5.54 7.72
N ARG A 339 16.65 -5.81 7.12
CA ARG A 339 17.17 -5.07 5.98
C ARG A 339 17.07 -5.90 4.73
N ILE A 340 16.33 -5.42 3.74
CA ILE A 340 16.27 -6.01 2.41
C ILE A 340 17.64 -5.81 1.75
N ASN A 341 18.28 -6.90 1.34
CA ASN A 341 19.63 -6.88 0.81
C ASN A 341 19.61 -6.54 -0.69
N GLU A 342 18.94 -7.39 -1.48
CA GLU A 342 18.86 -7.27 -2.93
C GLU A 342 17.48 -7.73 -3.42
N ILE A 343 16.93 -6.96 -4.36
CA ILE A 343 15.75 -7.31 -5.13
C ILE A 343 16.17 -7.26 -6.60
N GLU A 344 16.15 -8.40 -7.29
CA GLU A 344 16.64 -8.49 -8.66
C GLU A 344 15.97 -7.45 -9.58
N ASN A 345 16.78 -6.65 -10.28
CA ASN A 345 16.37 -5.66 -11.28
C ASN A 345 15.62 -4.43 -10.74
N TYR A 346 15.48 -4.27 -9.42
CA TYR A 346 14.77 -3.12 -8.84
C TYR A 346 15.60 -2.38 -7.80
N THR A 347 15.46 -1.06 -7.78
CA THR A 347 16.08 -0.20 -6.76
C THR A 347 15.06 0.11 -5.66
N LEU A 348 15.50 0.14 -4.41
CA LEU A 348 14.65 0.42 -3.24
C LEU A 348 15.24 1.61 -2.47
N ASP A 349 14.42 2.62 -2.20
CA ASP A 349 14.87 3.84 -1.53
C ASP A 349 15.08 3.62 -0.02
N HIS A 350 14.32 2.70 0.61
CA HIS A 350 14.39 2.37 2.04
C HIS A 350 14.34 0.85 2.24
N ASN A 351 15.35 0.28 2.91
CA ASN A 351 15.51 -1.18 2.98
C ASN A 351 15.09 -1.78 4.33
N ASP A 352 14.78 -0.95 5.33
CA ASP A 352 14.46 -1.43 6.68
C ASP A 352 12.94 -1.63 6.84
N ILE A 353 12.54 -2.83 7.24
CA ILE A 353 11.14 -3.26 7.43
C ILE A 353 10.97 -3.95 8.79
N GLU A 354 9.74 -4.04 9.29
CA GLU A 354 9.40 -4.83 10.49
C GLU A 354 8.49 -6.01 10.12
N LEU A 355 8.82 -7.20 10.63
CA LEU A 355 8.03 -8.42 10.45
C LEU A 355 7.87 -9.18 11.77
N VAL A 356 6.73 -9.86 11.90
CA VAL A 356 6.37 -10.67 13.08
C VAL A 356 6.55 -12.15 12.75
N PHE A 357 7.18 -12.88 13.67
CA PHE A 357 7.50 -14.29 13.57
C PHE A 357 6.99 -15.06 14.80
N ASP A 358 6.50 -16.28 14.58
CA ASP A 358 6.06 -17.18 15.68
C ASP A 358 7.22 -17.99 16.27
N LYS A 359 8.42 -17.88 15.68
CA LYS A 359 9.65 -18.54 16.13
C LYS A 359 10.74 -17.49 16.30
N LYS A 360 11.68 -17.80 17.20
CA LYS A 360 12.86 -16.98 17.41
C LYS A 360 13.87 -17.21 16.28
N HIS A 361 14.39 -16.12 15.74
CA HIS A 361 15.43 -16.10 14.72
C HIS A 361 16.71 -15.43 15.25
N GLU A 362 17.85 -15.74 14.62
CA GLU A 362 19.14 -15.15 14.98
C GLU A 362 19.38 -13.81 14.29
N ILE A 363 20.03 -12.88 14.97
CA ILE A 363 20.45 -11.62 14.34
C ILE A 363 21.56 -11.93 13.33
N GLY A 364 21.42 -11.42 12.11
CA GLY A 364 22.28 -11.74 10.97
C GLY A 364 21.77 -12.90 10.10
N GLU A 365 20.69 -13.57 10.51
CA GLU A 365 20.05 -14.61 9.70
C GLU A 365 19.43 -14.00 8.43
N ASN A 366 19.66 -14.65 7.29
CA ASN A 366 19.04 -14.28 6.01
C ASN A 366 17.74 -15.05 5.82
N ILE A 367 16.66 -14.34 5.52
CA ILE A 367 15.36 -14.92 5.25
C ILE A 367 14.91 -14.62 3.82
N SER A 368 14.16 -15.55 3.24
CA SER A 368 13.54 -15.39 1.93
C SER A 368 12.19 -14.69 2.07
N ILE A 369 11.99 -13.63 1.30
CA ILE A 369 10.77 -12.83 1.30
C ILE A 369 10.16 -12.75 -0.11
N SER A 370 8.85 -12.51 -0.15
CA SER A 370 8.12 -12.06 -1.34
C SER A 370 7.45 -10.73 -1.02
N LEU A 371 7.57 -9.79 -1.95
CA LEU A 371 7.15 -8.40 -1.81
C LEU A 371 6.14 -8.11 -2.91
N ASP A 372 4.94 -7.67 -2.55
CA ASP A 372 4.05 -7.00 -3.49
C ASP A 372 4.39 -5.51 -3.47
N ALA A 373 4.79 -4.96 -4.61
CA ALA A 373 5.36 -3.62 -4.69
C ALA A 373 4.76 -2.81 -5.85
N GLU A 374 4.67 -1.50 -5.62
CA GLU A 374 4.47 -0.51 -6.66
C GLU A 374 5.82 -0.07 -7.21
N VAL A 375 6.03 -0.29 -8.50
CA VAL A 375 7.25 0.06 -9.20
C VAL A 375 6.99 1.16 -10.22
N VAL A 376 7.87 2.17 -10.21
CA VAL A 376 7.92 3.23 -11.19
C VAL A 376 9.34 3.31 -11.72
N SER A 377 9.55 3.14 -13.03
CA SER A 377 10.89 3.28 -13.65
C SER A 377 11.95 2.30 -13.12
N GLY A 378 11.56 1.10 -12.70
CA GLY A 378 12.48 0.13 -12.08
C GLY A 378 12.85 0.46 -10.62
N ALA A 379 12.25 1.49 -10.02
CA ALA A 379 12.37 1.78 -8.60
C ALA A 379 11.09 1.39 -7.86
N ILE A 380 11.23 0.64 -6.77
CA ILE A 380 10.13 0.34 -5.85
C ILE A 380 9.83 1.61 -5.06
N LYS A 381 8.63 2.14 -5.23
CA LYS A 381 8.15 3.34 -4.54
C LYS A 381 7.35 3.01 -3.30
N ASN A 382 6.55 1.95 -3.34
CA ASN A 382 5.79 1.47 -2.19
C ASN A 382 5.87 -0.05 -2.09
N ILE A 383 6.04 -0.55 -0.87
CA ILE A 383 5.83 -1.96 -0.55
C ILE A 383 4.40 -2.09 -0.01
N LEU A 384 3.56 -2.84 -0.72
CA LEU A 384 2.15 -3.05 -0.39
C LEU A 384 1.96 -4.21 0.59
N SER A 385 2.74 -5.28 0.42
CA SER A 385 2.69 -6.45 1.29
C SER A 385 4.01 -7.22 1.27
N ILE A 386 4.32 -7.90 2.38
CA ILE A 386 5.53 -8.72 2.53
C ILE A 386 5.12 -10.07 3.12
N ARG A 387 5.68 -11.15 2.57
CA ARG A 387 5.44 -12.53 3.04
C ARG A 387 6.73 -13.30 3.09
N LEU A 388 6.80 -14.26 4.01
CA LEU A 388 7.88 -15.25 4.03
C LEU A 388 7.63 -16.30 2.95
N THR A 389 8.65 -16.63 2.17
CA THR A 389 8.55 -17.66 1.13
C THR A 389 9.01 -19.03 1.61
N ASN A 390 9.76 -19.09 2.71
CA ASN A 390 10.18 -20.32 3.37
C ASN A 390 10.18 -20.12 4.89
N SER A 391 9.09 -20.48 5.56
CA SER A 391 9.08 -20.64 7.03
C SER A 391 8.82 -22.12 7.34
N SER A 392 9.89 -22.89 7.50
CA SER A 392 9.82 -24.25 8.08
C SER A 392 9.75 -24.22 9.60
#